data_AF-A0A538SJS9-F1
#
_entry.id   AF-A0A538SJS9-F1
#
_cell.length_a   1.000
_cell.length_b   1.000
_cell.length_c   1.000
_cell.angle_alpha   90.00
_cell.angle_beta   90.00
_cell.angle_gamma   90.00
#
_symmetry.space_group_name_H-M   'P 1'
#
loop_
_entity.id
_entity.type
_entity.pdbx_description
1 polymer ?
#
loop_
_entity_poly.entity_id
_entity_poly.type
_entity_poly.pdbx_seq_one_letter_code
_entity_poly.pdbx_strand_id
1 'polypeptide(L)'
;MATVRALRSACAVAVLLFKLSLAPGAADAASPEATALDTLVAAERAFSALAVERGIKEAFLANLAADAVVFRPAPANGRQVWRARSNPKGTLAWAPDYAEISGAGDLGVTSGPWEYGTARNQASAYGHFV
;
A
#
# COMPACT_ATOMS: atom_id res chain seq x y z
N MET A 1 53.92 -52.73 -23.96
CA MET A 1 55.25 -52.59 -23.35
C MET A 1 55.03 -52.20 -21.89
N ALA A 2 55.24 -53.13 -20.97
CA ALA A 2 54.88 -52.99 -19.55
C ALA A 2 55.99 -52.33 -18.74
N THR A 3 55.65 -51.55 -17.71
CA THR A 3 56.25 -51.68 -16.35
C THR A 3 55.56 -50.77 -15.33
N VAL A 4 55.31 -51.38 -14.17
CA VAL A 4 54.79 -50.80 -12.92
C VAL A 4 55.88 -49.97 -12.23
N ARG A 5 55.50 -48.91 -11.50
CA ARG A 5 56.33 -48.42 -10.38
C ARG A 5 55.46 -47.93 -9.23
N ALA A 6 55.61 -48.62 -8.10
CA ALA A 6 54.99 -48.31 -6.82
C ALA A 6 55.89 -47.40 -5.96
N LEU A 7 55.26 -46.86 -4.91
CA LEU A 7 55.79 -46.38 -3.64
C LEU A 7 56.42 -44.97 -3.59
N ARG A 8 55.85 -44.13 -2.70
CA ARG A 8 56.51 -43.74 -1.43
C ARG A 8 55.55 -42.96 -0.50
N SER A 9 55.46 -43.47 0.72
CA SER A 9 54.84 -42.85 1.91
C SER A 9 55.48 -41.51 2.28
N ALA A 10 54.69 -40.61 2.88
CA ALA A 10 55.09 -39.90 4.10
C ALA A 10 53.90 -39.14 4.71
N CYS A 11 53.79 -39.25 6.03
CA CYS A 11 52.85 -38.55 6.91
C CYS A 11 52.77 -37.05 6.63
N ALA A 12 51.56 -36.49 6.68
CA ALA A 12 51.35 -35.10 7.03
C ALA A 12 50.31 -35.01 8.16
N VAL A 13 50.78 -34.48 9.28
CA VAL A 13 50.10 -34.26 10.55
C VAL A 13 48.84 -33.43 10.34
N ALA A 14 47.69 -33.94 10.79
CA ALA A 14 46.44 -33.18 10.81
C ALA A 14 46.48 -32.16 11.96
N VAL A 15 46.79 -30.91 11.62
CA VAL A 15 46.60 -29.77 12.53
C VAL A 15 45.14 -29.33 12.41
N LEU A 16 44.32 -29.69 13.40
CA LEU A 16 42.94 -29.21 13.56
C LEU A 16 42.96 -27.73 13.96
N LEU A 17 42.79 -26.84 12.97
CA LEU A 17 42.55 -25.41 13.19
C LEU A 17 41.08 -25.20 13.60
N PHE A 18 40.85 -24.93 14.88
CA PHE A 18 39.56 -24.49 15.39
C PHE A 18 39.26 -23.09 14.83
N LYS A 19 38.38 -23.00 13.82
CA LYS A 19 37.91 -21.74 13.24
C LYS A 19 36.98 -21.05 14.24
N LEU A 20 37.50 -20.07 14.99
CA LEU A 20 36.67 -19.12 15.74
C LEU A 20 36.04 -18.14 14.75
N SER A 21 34.77 -18.38 14.41
CA SER A 21 34.01 -17.49 13.52
C SER A 21 33.42 -16.35 14.36
N LEU A 22 34.02 -15.16 14.26
CA LEU A 22 33.47 -13.93 14.82
C LEU A 22 32.39 -13.42 13.86
N ALA A 23 31.12 -13.74 14.15
CA ALA A 23 29.99 -13.16 13.42
C ALA A 23 29.84 -11.68 13.84
N PRO A 24 29.89 -10.71 12.92
CA PRO A 24 29.42 -9.36 13.21
C PRO A 24 27.92 -9.46 13.47
N GLY A 25 27.46 -8.95 14.61
CA GLY A 25 26.03 -8.76 14.86
C GLY A 25 25.47 -7.86 13.78
N ALA A 26 24.66 -8.43 12.88
CA ALA A 26 23.79 -7.66 12.02
C ALA A 26 22.75 -7.00 12.94
N ALA A 27 22.95 -5.73 13.26
CA ALA A 27 21.86 -4.89 13.70
C ALA A 27 20.87 -4.85 12.54
N ASP A 28 19.75 -5.55 12.70
CA ASP A 28 18.62 -5.48 11.79
C ASP A 28 18.13 -4.03 11.84
N ALA A 29 18.50 -3.24 10.83
CA ALA A 29 17.96 -1.91 10.64
C ALA A 29 16.51 -2.09 10.18
N ALA A 30 15.61 -2.27 11.15
CA ALA A 30 14.18 -2.29 10.91
C ALA A 30 13.84 -1.02 10.13
N SER A 31 13.33 -1.19 8.91
CA SER A 31 12.75 -0.08 8.16
C SER A 31 11.65 0.53 9.04
N PRO A 32 11.52 1.87 9.13
CA PRO A 32 10.48 2.46 9.95
C PRO A 32 9.13 1.88 9.50
N GLU A 33 8.45 1.19 10.41
CA GLU A 33 7.12 0.65 10.17
C GLU A 33 6.18 1.83 9.91
N ALA A 34 5.34 1.73 8.87
CA ALA A 34 4.39 2.78 8.53
C ALA A 34 3.40 2.98 9.69
N THR A 35 3.15 4.22 10.08
CA THR A 35 2.17 4.49 11.13
C THR A 35 0.76 4.19 10.64
N ALA A 36 -0.20 4.05 11.58
CA ALA A 36 -1.62 3.95 11.22
C ALA A 36 -2.09 5.17 10.39
N LEU A 37 -1.54 6.36 10.69
CA LEU A 37 -1.83 7.58 9.95
C LEU A 37 -1.29 7.51 8.52
N ASP A 38 -0.06 7.04 8.34
CA ASP A 38 0.54 6.84 7.00
C ASP A 38 -0.27 5.85 6.18
N THR A 39 -0.77 4.79 6.82
CA THR A 39 -1.58 3.76 6.18
C THR A 39 -2.94 4.30 5.74
N LEU A 40 -3.61 5.11 6.58
CA LEU A 40 -4.86 5.78 6.23
C LEU A 40 -4.68 6.74 5.05
N VAL A 41 -3.64 7.59 5.09
CA VAL A 41 -3.34 8.53 4.01
C VAL A 41 -3.01 7.79 2.71
N ALA A 42 -2.27 6.69 2.79
CA ALA A 42 -1.97 5.84 1.64
C ALA A 42 -3.23 5.20 1.05
N ALA A 43 -4.16 4.71 1.90
CA ALA A 43 -5.43 4.15 1.46
C ALA A 43 -6.29 5.16 0.71
N GLU A 44 -6.40 6.40 1.21
CA GLU A 44 -7.12 7.48 0.53
C GLU A 44 -6.51 7.81 -0.84
N ARG A 45 -5.18 7.94 -0.91
CA ARG A 45 -4.49 8.18 -2.18
C ARG A 45 -4.68 7.04 -3.17
N ALA A 46 -4.66 5.79 -2.70
CA ALA A 46 -4.93 4.63 -3.53
C ALA A 46 -6.38 4.62 -4.05
N PHE A 47 -7.35 5.02 -3.22
CA PHE A 47 -8.75 5.17 -3.64
C PHE A 47 -8.89 6.25 -4.73
N SER A 48 -8.29 7.43 -4.54
CA SER A 48 -8.26 8.49 -5.54
C SER A 48 -7.62 8.04 -6.85
N ALA A 49 -6.46 7.37 -6.79
CA ALA A 49 -5.78 6.83 -7.97
C ALA A 49 -6.64 5.80 -8.73
N LEU A 50 -7.36 4.93 -8.00
CA LEU A 50 -8.28 3.97 -8.59
C LEU A 50 -9.45 4.66 -9.31
N ALA A 51 -9.95 5.78 -8.80
CA ALA A 51 -10.99 6.56 -9.46
C ALA A 51 -10.50 7.19 -10.77
N VAL A 52 -9.23 7.59 -10.83
CA VAL A 52 -8.59 8.09 -12.06
C VAL A 52 -8.36 6.95 -13.07
N GLU A 53 -7.88 5.79 -12.61
CA GLU A 53 -7.54 4.66 -13.48
C GLU A 53 -8.79 3.95 -14.03
N ARG A 54 -9.79 3.70 -13.17
CA ARG A 54 -10.91 2.79 -13.45
C ARG A 54 -12.28 3.45 -13.39
N GLY A 55 -12.31 4.72 -13.04
CA GLY A 55 -13.53 5.49 -12.92
C GLY A 55 -14.17 5.39 -11.53
N ILE A 56 -15.05 6.36 -11.29
CA ILE A 56 -15.55 6.68 -9.96
C ILE A 56 -16.38 5.53 -9.37
N LYS A 57 -17.27 4.90 -10.16
CA LYS A 57 -18.12 3.81 -9.65
C LYS A 57 -17.31 2.62 -9.16
N GLU A 58 -16.30 2.19 -9.90
CA GLU A 58 -15.46 1.05 -9.53
C GLU A 58 -14.69 1.37 -8.26
N ALA A 59 -14.07 2.55 -8.19
CA ALA A 59 -13.30 2.98 -7.04
C ALA A 59 -14.13 3.02 -5.75
N PHE A 60 -15.34 3.58 -5.79
CA PHE A 60 -16.23 3.57 -4.62
C PHE A 60 -16.69 2.16 -4.24
N LEU A 61 -17.04 1.30 -5.20
CA LEU A 61 -17.47 -0.07 -4.90
C LEU A 61 -16.34 -0.97 -4.37
N ALA A 62 -15.08 -0.64 -4.67
CA ALA A 62 -13.90 -1.30 -4.15
C ALA A 62 -13.56 -0.88 -2.71
N ASN A 63 -13.81 0.38 -2.34
CA ASN A 63 -13.40 0.92 -1.04
C ASN A 63 -14.54 0.99 0.00
N LEU A 64 -15.81 0.89 -0.41
CA LEU A 64 -16.94 0.87 0.53
C LEU A 64 -17.15 -0.52 1.16
N ALA A 65 -17.19 -0.54 2.49
CA ALA A 65 -17.68 -1.68 3.26
C ALA A 65 -19.14 -2.02 2.93
N ALA A 66 -19.58 -3.24 3.25
CA ALA A 66 -20.92 -3.73 2.93
C ALA A 66 -22.06 -2.86 3.54
N ASP A 67 -21.80 -2.32 4.72
CA ASP A 67 -22.67 -1.51 5.57
C ASP A 67 -22.29 -0.02 5.55
N ALA A 68 -21.34 0.40 4.72
CA ALA A 68 -20.92 1.79 4.62
C ALA A 68 -22.11 2.72 4.34
N VAL A 69 -22.10 3.89 4.98
CA VAL A 69 -23.13 4.93 4.83
C VAL A 69 -22.58 6.07 3.98
N VAL A 70 -23.39 6.56 3.03
CA VAL A 70 -23.12 7.78 2.25
C VAL A 70 -24.28 8.76 2.41
N PHE A 71 -23.99 10.07 2.35
CA PHE A 71 -25.00 11.12 2.53
C PHE A 71 -25.44 11.72 1.21
N ARG A 72 -26.73 11.59 0.87
CA ARG A 72 -27.28 11.91 -0.47
C ARG A 72 -28.77 12.37 -0.49
N PRO A 73 -29.21 13.45 0.18
CA PRO A 73 -28.58 14.15 1.30
C PRO A 73 -28.79 13.42 2.64
N ALA A 74 -29.81 12.55 2.73
CA ALA A 74 -30.02 11.67 3.87
C ALA A 74 -29.02 10.49 3.85
N PRO A 75 -28.75 9.84 4.99
CA PRO A 75 -27.90 8.65 5.05
C PRO A 75 -28.54 7.48 4.28
N ALA A 76 -27.74 6.78 3.49
CA ALA A 76 -28.13 5.59 2.75
C ALA A 76 -26.98 4.59 2.65
N ASN A 77 -27.28 3.31 2.36
CA ASN A 77 -26.24 2.30 2.14
C ASN A 77 -25.42 2.63 0.88
N GLY A 78 -24.12 2.88 1.06
CA GLY A 78 -23.21 3.32 0.01
C GLY A 78 -23.10 2.34 -1.14
N ARG A 79 -22.99 1.04 -0.88
CA ARG A 79 -22.85 0.05 -1.95
C ARG A 79 -24.12 -0.07 -2.79
N GLN A 80 -25.30 -0.02 -2.18
CA GLN A 80 -26.57 -0.01 -2.90
C GLN A 80 -26.68 1.23 -3.80
N VAL A 81 -26.36 2.41 -3.26
CA VAL A 81 -26.34 3.67 -4.01
C VAL A 81 -25.41 3.59 -5.23
N TRP A 82 -24.17 3.13 -5.05
CA TRP A 82 -23.19 3.09 -6.14
C TRP A 82 -23.43 1.97 -7.14
N ARG A 83 -24.04 0.84 -6.74
CA ARG A 83 -24.45 -0.22 -7.68
C ARG A 83 -25.53 0.26 -8.64
N ALA A 84 -26.54 0.97 -8.14
CA ALA A 84 -27.66 1.48 -8.92
C ALA A 84 -27.25 2.62 -9.88
N ARG A 85 -26.14 3.31 -9.60
CA ARG A 85 -25.67 4.44 -10.41
C ARG A 85 -24.97 3.98 -11.69
N SER A 86 -25.15 4.71 -12.80
CA SER A 86 -24.24 4.61 -13.95
C SER A 86 -22.87 5.18 -13.57
N ASN A 87 -21.78 4.67 -14.15
CA ASN A 87 -20.47 5.26 -13.93
C ASN A 87 -20.47 6.71 -14.46
N PRO A 88 -20.11 7.73 -13.65
CA PRO A 88 -19.96 9.09 -14.16
C PRO A 88 -18.86 9.14 -15.22
N LYS A 89 -19.01 10.05 -16.20
CA LYS A 89 -18.10 10.14 -17.34
C LYS A 89 -16.80 10.89 -17.06
N GLY A 90 -16.79 11.75 -16.04
CA GLY A 90 -15.61 12.52 -15.68
C GLY A 90 -14.69 11.79 -14.72
N THR A 91 -13.50 12.34 -14.57
CA THR A 91 -12.51 11.97 -13.57
C THR A 91 -12.77 12.77 -12.30
N LEU A 92 -12.76 12.09 -11.16
CA LEU A 92 -12.71 12.71 -9.84
C LEU A 92 -11.32 12.43 -9.28
N ALA A 93 -10.58 13.47 -8.93
CA ALA A 93 -9.27 13.39 -8.30
C ALA A 93 -9.31 14.17 -6.98
N TRP A 94 -8.75 13.58 -5.93
CA TRP A 94 -8.68 14.19 -4.61
C TRP A 94 -7.43 13.74 -3.86
N ALA A 95 -7.06 14.49 -2.82
CA ALA A 95 -6.00 14.11 -1.90
C ALA A 95 -6.34 14.63 -0.50
N PRO A 96 -5.98 13.88 0.56
CA PRO A 96 -6.18 14.37 1.92
C PRO A 96 -5.22 15.54 2.20
N ASP A 97 -5.75 16.65 2.72
CA ASP A 97 -4.98 17.74 3.34
C ASP A 97 -5.05 17.71 4.87
N TYR A 98 -6.00 16.93 5.40
CA TYR A 98 -6.15 16.60 6.81
C TYR A 98 -6.43 15.10 6.95
N ALA A 99 -5.82 14.52 7.98
CA ALA A 99 -6.02 13.14 8.38
C ALA A 99 -5.82 13.01 9.88
N GLU A 100 -6.65 12.19 10.53
CA GLU A 100 -6.53 11.90 11.95
C GLU A 100 -6.85 10.43 12.22
N ILE A 101 -6.22 9.89 13.26
CA ILE A 101 -6.43 8.54 13.77
C ILE A 101 -6.79 8.64 15.25
N SER A 102 -7.78 7.87 15.66
CA SER A 102 -8.16 7.74 17.08
C SER A 102 -7.00 7.21 17.92
N GLY A 103 -7.00 7.51 19.23
CA GLY A 103 -5.95 7.00 20.13
C GLY A 103 -5.87 5.46 20.20
N ALA A 104 -6.95 4.75 19.85
CA ALA A 104 -6.99 3.29 19.75
C ALA A 104 -6.41 2.75 18.43
N GLY A 105 -6.27 3.59 17.40
CA GLY A 105 -5.69 3.22 16.11
C GLY A 105 -6.63 2.50 15.13
N ASP A 106 -7.90 2.28 15.50
CA ASP A 106 -8.87 1.49 14.73
C ASP A 106 -9.86 2.33 13.91
N LEU A 107 -10.00 3.61 14.25
CA LEU A 107 -10.78 4.60 13.51
C LEU A 107 -9.91 5.74 13.01
N GLY A 108 -10.21 6.21 11.80
CA GLY A 108 -9.57 7.37 11.19
C GLY A 108 -10.49 8.12 10.25
N VAL A 109 -10.16 9.38 10.00
CA VAL A 109 -10.89 10.28 9.10
C VAL A 109 -9.89 11.04 8.23
N THR A 110 -10.29 11.30 6.99
CA THR A 110 -9.57 12.13 6.02
C THR A 110 -10.52 13.19 5.50
N SER A 111 -9.97 14.37 5.18
CA SER A 111 -10.68 15.39 4.41
C SER A 111 -9.70 16.05 3.45
N GLY A 112 -10.22 16.69 2.41
CA GLY A 112 -9.37 17.46 1.52
C GLY A 112 -10.06 17.99 0.28
N PRO A 113 -9.31 18.72 -0.56
CA PRO A 113 -9.81 19.24 -1.81
C PRO A 113 -10.05 18.10 -2.81
N TRP A 114 -11.07 18.29 -3.65
CA TRP A 114 -11.31 17.47 -4.83
C TRP A 114 -11.56 18.33 -6.06
N GLU A 115 -11.24 17.76 -7.21
CA GLU A 115 -11.55 18.29 -8.53
C GLU A 115 -12.27 17.25 -9.38
N TYR A 116 -13.21 17.71 -10.19
CA TYR A 116 -13.93 16.87 -11.15
C TYR A 116 -13.89 17.51 -12.53
N GLY A 117 -13.63 16.72 -13.57
CA GLY A 117 -13.61 17.20 -14.95
C GLY A 117 -13.77 16.08 -15.96
N THR A 118 -14.28 16.41 -17.15
CA THR A 118 -14.41 15.44 -18.27
C THR A 118 -13.29 15.57 -19.30
N ALA A 119 -12.44 16.60 -19.18
CA ALA A 119 -11.32 16.85 -20.07
C ALA A 119 -10.04 17.03 -19.24
N ARG A 120 -8.92 16.55 -19.79
CA ARG A 120 -7.60 16.66 -19.17
C ARG A 120 -7.26 18.13 -18.93
N ASN A 121 -6.78 18.45 -17.74
CA ASN A 121 -6.39 19.81 -17.30
C ASN A 121 -7.53 20.84 -17.34
N GLN A 122 -8.78 20.39 -17.31
CA GLN A 122 -9.97 21.27 -17.27
C GLN A 122 -10.97 20.69 -16.27
N ALA A 123 -10.77 20.98 -14.99
CA ALA A 123 -11.76 20.68 -13.97
C ALA A 123 -12.97 21.61 -14.14
N SER A 124 -14.16 21.02 -14.12
CA SER A 124 -15.46 21.70 -14.22
C SER A 124 -16.12 21.92 -12.87
N ALA A 125 -15.64 21.26 -11.82
CA ALA A 125 -16.11 21.46 -10.45
C ALA A 125 -14.99 21.19 -9.45
N TYR A 126 -15.10 21.84 -8.30
CA TYR A 126 -14.18 21.71 -7.18
C TYR A 126 -14.98 21.64 -5.88
N GLY A 127 -14.36 21.14 -4.82
CA GLY A 127 -14.89 21.25 -3.48
C GLY A 127 -13.96 20.65 -2.46
N HIS A 128 -14.53 20.35 -1.30
CA HIS A 128 -13.84 19.69 -0.20
C HIS A 128 -14.66 18.49 0.23
N PHE A 129 -14.04 17.32 0.37
CA PHE A 129 -14.70 16.13 0.90
C PHE A 129 -14.54 16.06 2.42
N VAL A 130 -15.48 15.39 3.05
CA VAL A 130 -15.57 15.06 4.48
C VAL A 130 -16.16 13.67 4.64
#